data_AF-A0A7Z7AXT6-F1
#
_entry.id   AF-A0A7Z7AXT6-F1
#
_cell.length_a   1.000
_cell.length_b   1.000
_cell.length_c   1.000
_cell.angle_alpha   90.00
_cell.angle_beta   90.00
_cell.angle_gamma   90.00
#
_symmetry.space_group_name_H-M   'P 1'
#
loop_
_entity.id
_entity.type
_entity.pdbx_description
1 polymer ?
#
loop_
_entity_poly.entity_id
_entity_poly.type
_entity_poly.pdbx_seq_one_letter_code
_entity_poly.pdbx_strand_id
1 'polypeptide(L)'
;MFYIAINMKNQEIILLIAGLVLSGFGIYIKIYEPAWVSNTEDPGGGLIGAGVVLILTSLRNRHYKKKGIITEDERDYRIAEKASYRSFQIIFILQGFLFFILGISDIQLTAQSVIGVLFAASGIAYIGSFYWYRNKM
;
A
#
# COMPACT_ATOMS: atom_id res chain seq x y z
N MET A 1 11.92 -25.92 5.04
CA MET A 1 10.76 -26.09 4.15
C MET A 1 9.42 -25.63 4.77
N PHE A 2 9.16 -25.86 6.07
CA PHE A 2 7.90 -25.40 6.71
C PHE A 2 7.77 -23.88 6.95
N TYR A 3 8.90 -23.16 7.09
CA TYR A 3 8.89 -21.72 7.38
C TYR A 3 8.42 -20.85 6.19
N ILE A 4 8.54 -21.36 4.96
CA ILE A 4 8.32 -20.61 3.72
C ILE A 4 6.83 -20.62 3.34
N ALA A 5 6.16 -21.76 3.49
CA ALA A 5 4.71 -21.90 3.24
C ALA A 5 3.85 -21.03 4.19
N ILE A 6 4.34 -20.79 5.42
CA ILE A 6 3.66 -19.95 6.42
C ILE A 6 3.69 -18.47 6.01
N ASN A 7 4.78 -17.99 5.42
CA ASN A 7 4.95 -16.58 5.04
C ASN A 7 4.13 -16.18 3.79
N MET A 8 3.80 -17.15 2.92
CA MET A 8 3.12 -16.93 1.64
C MET A 8 1.60 -16.92 1.75
N LYS A 9 1.01 -17.79 2.59
CA LYS A 9 -0.40 -17.69 2.97
C LYS A 9 -0.68 -16.37 3.68
N ASN A 10 0.30 -15.86 4.43
CA ASN A 10 0.21 -14.59 5.12
C ASN A 10 0.08 -13.41 4.16
N GLN A 11 0.73 -13.36 2.99
CA GLN A 11 0.56 -12.20 2.09
C GLN A 11 -0.84 -12.08 1.48
N GLU A 12 -1.44 -13.18 1.03
CA GLU A 12 -2.84 -13.18 0.58
C GLU A 12 -3.78 -12.79 1.73
N ILE A 13 -3.55 -13.35 2.92
CA ILE A 13 -4.31 -13.00 4.11
C ILE A 13 -4.11 -11.53 4.48
N ILE A 14 -2.91 -10.97 4.35
CA ILE A 14 -2.59 -9.57 4.62
C ILE A 14 -3.31 -8.67 3.62
N LEU A 15 -3.28 -8.98 2.31
CA LEU A 15 -4.01 -8.21 1.30
C LEU A 15 -5.52 -8.25 1.54
N LEU A 16 -6.05 -9.42 1.93
CA LEU A 16 -7.45 -9.60 2.26
C LEU A 16 -7.84 -8.82 3.53
N ILE A 17 -7.05 -8.91 4.61
CA ILE A 17 -7.27 -8.17 5.85
C ILE A 17 -7.16 -6.66 5.60
N ALA A 18 -6.11 -6.21 4.91
CA ALA A 18 -5.93 -4.80 4.55
C ALA A 18 -7.11 -4.29 3.71
N GLY A 19 -7.58 -5.09 2.74
CA GLY A 19 -8.75 -4.77 1.94
C GLY A 19 -10.04 -4.65 2.77
N LEU A 20 -10.27 -5.58 3.69
CA LEU A 20 -11.42 -5.54 4.61
C LEU A 20 -11.36 -4.34 5.56
N VAL A 21 -10.19 -4.04 6.12
CA VAL A 21 -9.97 -2.87 7.00
C VAL A 21 -10.23 -1.58 6.24
N LEU A 22 -9.65 -1.42 5.05
CA LEU A 22 -9.83 -0.22 4.22
C LEU A 22 -11.29 -0.03 3.80
N SER A 23 -11.95 -1.12 3.38
CA SER A 23 -13.37 -1.09 3.03
C SER A 23 -14.23 -0.73 4.24
N GLY A 24 -13.96 -1.32 5.41
CA GLY A 24 -14.66 -1.03 6.66
C GLY A 24 -14.51 0.42 7.11
N PHE A 25 -13.28 0.95 7.07
CA PHE A 25 -13.02 2.36 7.35
C PHE A 25 -13.71 3.29 6.34
N GLY A 26 -13.69 2.95 5.05
CA GLY A 26 -14.36 3.73 4.02
C GLY A 26 -15.88 3.75 4.19
N ILE A 27 -16.50 2.62 4.54
CA ILE A 27 -17.93 2.52 4.88
C ILE A 27 -18.23 3.36 6.13
N TYR A 28 -17.40 3.25 7.18
CA TYR A 28 -17.55 4.05 8.39
C TYR A 28 -17.53 5.55 8.08
N ILE A 29 -16.56 6.02 7.29
CA ILE A 29 -16.46 7.42 6.88
C ILE A 29 -17.69 7.86 6.08
N LYS A 30 -18.20 7.00 5.19
CA LYS A 30 -19.36 7.31 4.35
C LYS A 30 -20.69 7.33 5.10
N ILE A 31 -20.81 6.58 6.20
CA ILE A 31 -22.03 6.53 7.02
C ILE A 31 -22.03 7.62 8.10
N TYR A 32 -20.89 7.81 8.77
CA TYR A 32 -20.80 8.65 9.96
C TYR A 32 -20.26 10.06 9.68
N GLU A 33 -19.75 10.32 8.47
CA GLU A 33 -19.22 11.62 8.01
C GLU A 33 -18.51 12.41 9.12
N PRO A 34 -17.49 11.81 9.75
CA PRO A 34 -16.96 12.38 10.98
C PRO A 34 -16.26 13.71 10.70
N ALA A 35 -16.43 14.68 11.60
CA ALA A 35 -16.03 16.08 11.41
C ALA A 35 -14.52 16.33 11.14
N TRP A 36 -13.67 15.33 11.36
CA TRP A 36 -12.23 15.37 11.05
C TRP A 36 -11.90 14.96 9.61
N VAL A 37 -12.89 14.49 8.84
CA VAL A 37 -12.75 14.12 7.43
C VAL A 37 -13.13 15.30 6.54
N SER A 38 -12.25 15.65 5.59
CA SER A 38 -12.48 16.74 4.63
C SER A 38 -13.70 16.45 3.74
N ASN A 39 -14.59 17.44 3.60
CA ASN A 39 -15.82 17.36 2.79
C ASN A 39 -15.60 17.51 1.28
N THR A 40 -14.36 17.67 0.82
CA THR A 40 -14.11 18.13 -0.54
C THR A 40 -14.10 17.02 -1.59
N GLU A 41 -13.78 15.76 -1.24
CA GLU A 41 -13.59 14.69 -2.23
C GLU A 41 -13.87 13.28 -1.64
N ASP A 42 -15.13 12.81 -1.61
CA ASP A 42 -15.63 11.51 -1.09
C ASP A 42 -14.53 10.49 -0.65
N PRO A 43 -13.90 10.71 0.50
CA PRO A 43 -12.72 9.93 0.90
C PRO A 43 -13.13 8.52 1.33
N GLY A 44 -14.38 8.36 1.77
CA GLY A 44 -14.99 7.05 2.02
C GLY A 44 -15.07 6.21 0.75
N GLY A 45 -15.51 6.81 -0.37
CA GLY A 45 -15.55 6.16 -1.68
C GLY A 45 -14.17 5.68 -2.14
N GLY A 46 -13.13 6.50 -1.99
CA GLY A 46 -11.75 6.12 -2.33
C GLY A 46 -11.23 4.93 -1.52
N LEU A 47 -11.47 4.93 -0.20
CA LEU A 47 -11.08 3.84 0.69
C LEU A 47 -11.82 2.53 0.39
N ILE A 48 -13.13 2.61 0.10
CA ILE A 48 -13.92 1.46 -0.33
C ILE A 48 -13.36 0.90 -1.64
N GLY A 49 -13.12 1.76 -2.63
CA GLY A 49 -12.55 1.36 -3.91
C GLY A 49 -11.22 0.64 -3.76
N ALA A 50 -10.28 1.23 -3.03
CA ALA A 50 -8.98 0.62 -2.74
C ALA A 50 -9.11 -0.72 -2.01
N GLY A 51 -9.99 -0.80 -1.01
CA GLY A 51 -10.26 -2.01 -0.26
C GLY A 51 -10.80 -3.15 -1.13
N VAL A 52 -11.77 -2.86 -2.00
CA VAL A 52 -12.34 -3.83 -2.95
C VAL A 52 -11.28 -4.33 -3.93
N VAL A 53 -10.43 -3.45 -4.47
CA VAL A 53 -9.34 -3.86 -5.37
C VAL A 53 -8.39 -4.84 -4.69
N LEU A 54 -8.03 -4.62 -3.42
CA LEU A 54 -7.16 -5.52 -2.66
C LEU A 54 -7.83 -6.88 -2.42
N ILE A 55 -9.11 -6.89 -2.07
CA ILE A 55 -9.89 -8.13 -1.90
C ILE A 55 -9.92 -8.92 -3.21
N LEU A 56 -10.27 -8.27 -4.33
CA LEU A 56 -10.32 -8.91 -5.64
C LEU A 56 -8.95 -9.42 -6.07
N THR A 57 -7.88 -8.66 -5.82
CA THR A 57 -6.50 -9.07 -6.15
C THR A 57 -6.10 -10.29 -5.33
N SER A 58 -6.42 -10.33 -4.04
CA SER A 58 -6.17 -11.50 -3.19
C SER A 58 -6.92 -12.73 -3.68
N LEU A 59 -8.20 -12.61 -4.02
CA LEU A 59 -9.01 -13.72 -4.53
C LEU A 59 -8.51 -14.21 -5.90
N ARG A 60 -8.16 -13.26 -6.77
CA ARG A 60 -7.57 -13.52 -8.08
C ARG A 60 -6.28 -14.33 -7.95
N ASN A 61 -5.34 -13.90 -7.11
CA ASN A 61 -4.07 -14.59 -6.90
C ASN A 61 -4.29 -16.02 -6.39
N ARG A 62 -5.20 -16.19 -5.42
CA ARG A 62 -5.56 -17.52 -4.90
C ARG A 62 -6.14 -18.45 -5.98
N HIS A 63 -6.96 -17.90 -6.89
CA HIS A 63 -7.52 -18.65 -8.01
C HIS A 63 -6.47 -19.08 -9.03
N TYR A 64 -5.57 -18.19 -9.44
CA TYR A 64 -4.51 -18.50 -10.39
C TYR A 64 -3.48 -19.49 -9.84
N LYS A 65 -3.19 -19.44 -8.53
CA LYS A 65 -2.37 -20.46 -7.85
C LYS A 65 -3.02 -21.83 -7.85
N LYS A 66 -4.33 -21.92 -7.53
CA LYS A 66 -5.07 -23.17 -7.59
C LYS A 66 -5.07 -23.80 -9.00
N LYS A 67 -4.98 -22.96 -10.04
CA LYS A 67 -4.88 -23.40 -11.44
C LYS A 67 -3.46 -23.72 -11.91
N GLY A 68 -2.43 -23.55 -11.07
CA GLY A 68 -1.04 -23.77 -11.43
C GLY A 68 -0.49 -22.79 -12.47
N ILE A 69 -1.18 -21.67 -12.73
CA ILE A 69 -0.79 -20.66 -13.75
C ILE A 69 0.30 -19.74 -13.20
N ILE A 70 0.27 -19.48 -11.89
CA ILE A 70 1.32 -18.72 -11.20
C ILE A 70 2.19 -19.72 -10.46
N THR A 71 3.38 -19.98 -11.00
CA THR A 71 4.51 -20.56 -10.26
C THR A 71 5.22 -19.41 -9.57
N GLU A 72 5.00 -19.26 -8.27
CA GLU A 72 5.70 -18.24 -7.49
C GLU A 72 7.18 -18.60 -7.38
N ASP A 73 8.02 -17.72 -7.92
CA ASP A 73 9.46 -17.80 -7.72
C ASP A 73 9.80 -17.18 -6.35
N GLU A 74 10.45 -17.94 -5.47
CA GLU A 74 10.95 -17.44 -4.18
C GLU A 74 11.87 -16.21 -4.35
N ARG A 75 12.40 -16.01 -5.56
CA ARG A 75 13.16 -14.81 -5.92
C ARG A 75 12.30 -13.55 -5.94
N ASP A 76 11.09 -13.59 -6.50
CA ASP A 76 10.21 -12.43 -6.59
C ASP A 76 9.76 -11.95 -5.20
N TYR A 77 9.60 -12.87 -4.25
CA TYR A 77 9.29 -12.53 -2.86
C TYR A 77 10.44 -11.78 -2.19
N ARG A 78 11.67 -12.28 -2.34
CA ARG A 78 12.88 -11.62 -1.80
C ARG A 78 13.12 -10.26 -2.44
N ILE A 79 12.79 -10.12 -3.73
CA ILE A 79 12.82 -8.84 -4.45
C ILE A 79 11.79 -7.87 -3.87
N ALA A 80 10.54 -8.30 -3.66
CA ALA A 80 9.47 -7.47 -3.10
C ALA A 80 9.79 -6.99 -1.68
N GLU A 81 10.33 -7.86 -0.82
CA GLU A 81 10.74 -7.51 0.54
C GLU A 81 11.85 -6.45 0.54
N LYS A 82 12.90 -6.64 -0.27
CA LYS A 82 13.99 -5.65 -0.41
C LYS A 82 13.50 -4.34 -1.01
N ALA A 83 12.62 -4.40 -1.99
CA ALA A 83 12.02 -3.21 -2.60
C ALA A 83 11.16 -2.43 -1.61
N SER A 84 10.34 -3.11 -0.81
CA SER A 84 9.51 -2.50 0.23
C SER A 84 10.36 -1.80 1.28
N TYR A 85 11.38 -2.49 1.81
CA TYR A 85 12.28 -1.91 2.80
C TYR A 85 13.04 -0.69 2.25
N ARG A 86 13.55 -0.78 1.02
CA ARG A 86 14.26 0.35 0.38
C ARG A 86 13.35 1.55 0.15
N SER A 87 12.12 1.29 -0.27
CA SER A 87 11.13 2.34 -0.49
C SER A 87 10.76 3.03 0.80
N PHE A 88 10.55 2.27 1.88
CA PHE A 88 10.30 2.81 3.21
C PHE A 88 11.43 3.73 3.67
N GLN A 89 12.70 3.33 3.48
CA GLN A 89 13.85 4.19 3.82
C GLN A 89 13.80 5.54 3.08
N ILE A 90 13.47 5.52 1.78
CA ILE A 90 13.38 6.73 0.95
C ILE A 90 12.24 7.63 1.43
N ILE A 91 11.05 7.06 1.63
CA ILE A 91 9.85 7.80 2.04
C ILE A 91 10.03 8.39 3.44
N PHE A 92 10.62 7.64 4.37
CA PHE A 92 10.82 8.10 5.74
C PHE A 92 11.69 9.35 5.80
N ILE A 93 12.78 9.39 5.03
CA ILE A 93 13.64 10.58 4.92
C ILE A 93 12.90 11.72 4.25
N LEU A 94 12.19 11.45 3.15
CA LEU A 94 11.44 12.45 2.41
C LEU A 94 10.35 13.10 3.28
N GLN A 95 9.63 12.28 4.06
CA GLN A 95 8.59 12.73 4.99
C GLN A 95 9.17 13.60 6.10
N GLY A 96 10.30 13.20 6.70
CA GLY A 96 10.99 14.01 7.70
C GLY A 96 11.40 15.38 7.16
N PHE A 97 11.93 15.43 5.94
CA PHE A 97 12.32 16.68 5.29
C PHE A 97 11.11 17.57 4.96
N LEU A 98 10.01 16.97 4.49
CA LEU A 98 8.75 17.65 4.23
C LEU A 98 8.19 18.32 5.48
N PHE A 99 8.10 17.58 6.59
CA PHE A 99 7.61 18.13 7.86
C PHE A 99 8.52 19.24 8.41
N PHE A 100 9.83 19.11 8.25
CA PHE A 100 10.78 20.16 8.62
C PHE A 100 10.56 21.44 7.82
N ILE A 101 10.42 21.34 6.49
CA ILE A 101 10.16 22.51 5.63
C ILE A 101 8.81 23.15 5.99
N LEU A 102 7.76 22.36 6.13
CA LEU A 102 6.43 22.86 6.46
C LEU A 102 6.39 23.55 7.82
N GLY A 103 7.14 23.03 8.81
CA GLY A 103 7.25 23.63 10.13
C GLY A 103 8.00 24.97 10.15
N ILE A 104 8.84 25.25 9.16
CA ILE A 104 9.60 26.53 9.07
C ILE A 104 8.89 27.54 8.18
N SER A 105 8.15 27.07 7.16
CA SER A 105 7.58 27.93 6.13
C SER A 105 6.15 28.42 6.41
N ASP A 106 5.55 28.06 7.55
CA ASP A 106 4.15 28.38 7.91
C ASP A 106 3.11 28.01 6.83
N ILE A 107 3.50 27.14 5.88
CA ILE A 107 2.65 26.71 4.78
C ILE A 107 1.63 25.71 5.32
N GLN A 108 0.37 26.13 5.32
CA GLN A 108 -0.76 25.25 5.63
C GLN A 108 -1.17 24.45 4.39
N LEU A 109 -0.61 23.25 4.23
CA LEU A 109 -1.09 22.28 3.26
C LEU A 109 -2.22 21.44 3.86
N THR A 110 -3.21 21.11 3.04
CA THR A 110 -4.22 20.14 3.45
C THR A 110 -3.58 18.77 3.66
N ALA A 111 -4.04 18.03 4.68
CA ALA A 111 -3.55 16.68 4.94
C ALA A 111 -3.71 15.77 3.72
N GLN A 112 -4.76 15.98 2.92
CA GLN A 112 -5.03 15.25 1.69
C GLN A 112 -3.91 15.41 0.66
N SER A 113 -3.43 16.64 0.41
CA SER A 113 -2.34 16.88 -0.55
C SER A 113 -1.03 16.24 -0.08
N VAL A 114 -0.71 16.34 1.21
CA VAL A 114 0.52 15.75 1.77
C VAL A 114 0.48 14.23 1.69
N ILE A 115 -0.63 13.61 2.10
CA ILE A 115 -0.81 12.15 2.05
C ILE A 115 -0.80 11.65 0.60
N GLY A 116 -1.46 12.35 -0.32
CA GLY A 116 -1.48 11.98 -1.74
C GLY A 116 -0.08 11.98 -2.37
N VAL A 117 0.71 13.02 -2.11
CA VAL A 117 2.11 13.10 -2.59
C VAL A 117 2.97 11.99 -1.98
N LEU A 118 2.85 11.75 -0.66
CA LEU A 118 3.59 10.68 0.00
C LEU A 118 3.20 9.31 -0.55
N PHE A 119 1.91 9.06 -0.79
CA PHE A 119 1.42 7.80 -1.36
C PHE A 119 1.95 7.58 -2.78
N ALA A 120 1.88 8.62 -3.63
CA ALA A 120 2.41 8.55 -4.99
C ALA A 120 3.94 8.31 -4.99
N ALA A 121 4.68 9.06 -4.18
CA ALA A 121 6.12 8.87 -4.01
C ALA A 121 6.46 7.46 -3.53
N SER A 122 5.64 6.90 -2.63
CA SER A 122 5.81 5.55 -2.11
C SER A 122 5.64 4.49 -3.20
N GLY A 123 4.59 4.62 -4.03
CA GLY A 123 4.34 3.72 -5.14
C GLY A 123 5.46 3.76 -6.17
N ILE A 124 5.93 4.95 -6.53
CA ILE A 124 7.04 5.13 -7.49
C ILE A 124 8.34 4.52 -6.95
N ALA A 125 8.67 4.80 -5.68
CA ALA A 125 9.87 4.25 -5.04
C ALA A 125 9.84 2.71 -5.00
N TYR A 126 8.66 2.13 -4.73
CA TYR A 126 8.47 0.68 -4.72
C TYR A 126 8.65 0.08 -6.11
N ILE A 127 7.95 0.61 -7.11
CA ILE A 127 8.06 0.13 -8.49
C ILE A 127 9.51 0.23 -8.98
N GLY A 128 10.16 1.38 -8.78
CA GLY A 128 11.55 1.59 -9.17
C GLY A 128 12.50 0.60 -8.50
N SER A 129 12.36 0.40 -7.18
CA SER A 129 13.19 -0.55 -6.42
C SER A 129 12.93 -2.00 -6.85
N PHE A 130 11.68 -2.36 -7.11
CA PHE A 130 11.30 -3.70 -7.53
C PHE A 130 11.93 -4.06 -8.88
N TYR A 131 11.80 -3.19 -9.89
CA TYR A 131 12.41 -3.41 -11.20
C TYR A 131 13.95 -3.42 -11.14
N TRP A 132 14.54 -2.55 -10.31
CA TRP A 132 15.99 -2.56 -10.10
C TRP A 132 16.47 -3.89 -9.56
N TYR A 133 15.86 -4.39 -8.47
CA TYR A 133 16.27 -5.64 -7.85
C TYR A 133 16.00 -6.84 -8.76
N ARG A 134 14.91 -6.82 -9.53
CA ARG A 134 14.60 -7.85 -10.53
C ARG A 134 15.64 -7.94 -11.65
N ASN A 135 16.23 -6.82 -12.05
CA ASN A 135 17.29 -6.83 -13.07
C ASN A 135 18.66 -7.23 -12.50
N LYS A 136 18.84 -7.22 -11.18
CA LYS A 136 20.12 -7.54 -10.51
C LYS A 136 20.18 -8.94 -9.89
N MET A 137 19.06 -9.62 -9.67
CA MET A 137 18.94 -10.95 -9.03
C MET A 137 18.34 -11.96 -9.98
#